data_AF-A0A932P6N3-F1
#
_entry.id   AF-A0A932P6N3-F1
#
_cell.length_a   1.000
_cell.length_b   1.000
_cell.length_c   1.000
_cell.angle_alpha   90.00
_cell.angle_beta   90.00
_cell.angle_gamma   90.00
#
_symmetry.space_group_name_H-M   'P 1'
#
loop_
_entity.id
_entity.type
_entity.pdbx_description
1 polymer ?
#
loop_
_entity_poly.entity_id
_entity_poly.type
_entity_poly.pdbx_seq_one_letter_code
_entity_poly.pdbx_strand_id
1 'polypeptide(L)'
;MVRPEMGWTWFDPPERNDTDQAGLVLARQAARVFASAEGEALLKHLKEITLDRCLGPESGDAALRHLEGQRHLVLHLLSLAARGRIGS
;
A
#
# COMPACT_ATOMS: atom_id res chain seq x y z
N MET A 1 18.75 -33.12 24.64
CA MET A 1 17.85 -31.95 24.76
C MET A 1 18.41 -30.90 23.82
N VAL A 2 17.86 -30.81 22.59
CA VAL A 2 18.36 -29.88 21.56
C VAL A 2 17.73 -28.52 21.81
N ARG A 3 18.56 -27.49 22.09
CA ARG A 3 18.11 -26.10 22.07
C ARG A 3 17.76 -25.77 20.61
N PRO A 4 16.57 -25.23 20.29
CA PRO A 4 16.38 -24.68 18.97
C PRO A 4 17.32 -23.46 18.88
N GLU A 5 18.20 -23.49 17.88
CA GLU A 5 19.01 -22.36 17.40
C GLU A 5 18.07 -21.27 16.81
N MET A 6 17.08 -20.85 17.59
CA MET A 6 16.03 -19.89 17.24
C MET A 6 16.50 -18.54 17.80
N GLY A 7 17.49 -17.96 17.13
CA GLY A 7 18.02 -16.65 17.50
C GLY A 7 17.05 -15.52 17.12
N TRP A 8 17.63 -14.45 16.59
CA TRP A 8 16.91 -13.28 16.07
C TRP A 8 16.41 -13.48 14.63
N THR A 9 16.27 -14.72 14.16
CA THR A 9 15.92 -15.05 12.77
C THR A 9 14.52 -14.61 12.37
N TRP A 10 13.68 -14.18 13.32
CA TRP A 10 12.41 -13.53 13.03
C TRP A 10 12.55 -12.05 12.61
N PHE A 11 13.72 -11.43 12.83
CA PHE A 11 14.09 -10.14 12.24
C PHE A 11 14.65 -10.27 10.83
N ASP A 12 15.01 -11.48 10.41
CA ASP A 12 15.47 -11.68 9.04
C ASP A 12 14.31 -11.27 8.13
N PRO A 13 14.54 -10.32 7.20
CA PRO A 13 13.50 -9.95 6.27
C PRO A 13 13.08 -11.22 5.54
N PRO A 14 11.76 -11.48 5.42
CA PRO A 14 11.31 -12.65 4.68
C PRO A 14 11.95 -12.64 3.30
N GLU A 15 12.44 -13.79 2.85
CA GLU A 15 13.05 -13.91 1.54
C GLU A 15 12.10 -13.29 0.50
N ARG A 16 12.62 -12.31 -0.26
CA ARG A 16 11.86 -11.70 -1.35
C ARG A 16 11.56 -12.81 -2.35
N ASN A 17 10.31 -13.23 -2.42
CA ASN A 17 9.85 -14.10 -3.50
C ASN A 17 9.95 -13.32 -4.82
N ASP A 18 11.04 -13.53 -5.56
CA ASP A 18 11.23 -13.05 -6.95
C ASP A 18 10.12 -13.55 -7.90
N THR A 19 9.27 -14.47 -7.43
CA THR A 19 8.17 -15.09 -8.16
C THR A 19 6.83 -14.34 -8.08
N ASP A 20 6.74 -13.15 -7.47
CA ASP A 20 5.49 -12.35 -7.45
C ASP A 20 5.21 -11.69 -8.82
N GLN A 21 5.21 -12.50 -9.87
CA GLN A 21 4.94 -12.06 -11.23
C GLN A 21 3.52 -11.51 -11.36
N ALA A 22 2.56 -12.04 -10.59
CA ALA A 22 1.21 -11.51 -10.51
C ALA A 22 1.21 -10.08 -9.93
N GLY A 23 1.91 -9.84 -8.82
CA GLY A 23 2.05 -8.50 -8.24
C GLY A 23 2.83 -7.53 -9.13
N LEU A 24 3.82 -7.99 -9.90
CA LEU A 24 4.50 -7.17 -10.90
C LEU A 24 3.58 -6.79 -12.07
N VAL A 25 2.76 -7.72 -12.56
CA VAL A 25 1.74 -7.43 -13.58
C VAL A 25 0.74 -6.41 -13.05
N LEU A 26 0.25 -6.58 -11.82
CA LEU A 26 -0.67 -5.65 -11.18
C LEU A 26 -0.04 -4.27 -10.98
N ALA A 27 1.21 -4.21 -10.54
CA ALA A 27 1.95 -2.95 -10.41
C ALA A 27 2.06 -2.20 -11.76
N ARG A 28 2.39 -2.91 -12.85
CA ARG A 28 2.41 -2.32 -14.21
C ARG A 28 1.04 -1.89 -14.71
N GLN A 29 -0.04 -2.60 -14.33
CA GLN A 29 -1.41 -2.17 -14.63
C GLN A 29 -1.77 -0.90 -13.87
N ALA A 30 -1.48 -0.85 -12.56
CA ALA A 30 -1.71 0.33 -11.73
C ALA A 30 -0.93 1.54 -12.25
N ALA A 31 0.35 1.35 -12.62
CA ALA A 31 1.17 2.41 -13.21
C ALA A 31 0.57 2.97 -14.50
N ARG A 32 0.06 2.10 -15.39
CA ARG A 32 -0.59 2.53 -16.64
C ARG A 32 -1.90 3.27 -16.42
N VAL A 33 -2.77 2.75 -15.53
CA VAL A 33 -4.05 3.39 -15.21
C VAL A 33 -3.83 4.78 -14.61
N PHE A 34 -2.94 4.89 -13.64
CA PHE A 34 -2.69 6.13 -12.91
C PHE A 34 -1.72 7.10 -13.62
N ALA A 35 -1.25 6.76 -14.81
CA ALA A 35 -0.54 7.68 -15.70
C ALA A 35 -1.48 8.39 -16.69
N SER A 36 -2.76 8.02 -16.75
CA SER A 36 -3.76 8.76 -17.53
C SER A 36 -4.26 9.98 -16.74
N ALA A 37 -4.74 11.01 -17.44
CA ALA A 37 -5.28 12.21 -16.81
C ALA A 37 -6.47 11.90 -15.88
N GLU A 38 -7.33 10.97 -16.28
CA GLU A 38 -8.46 10.49 -15.47
C GLU A 38 -7.99 9.71 -14.24
N GLY A 39 -6.95 8.87 -14.40
CA GLY A 39 -6.34 8.14 -13.30
C GLY A 39 -5.69 9.07 -12.27
N GLU A 40 -4.99 10.10 -12.72
CA GLU A 40 -4.41 11.13 -11.85
C GLU A 40 -5.51 11.91 -11.09
N ALA A 41 -6.58 12.31 -11.79
CA ALA A 41 -7.71 13.00 -11.17
C ALA A 41 -8.39 12.13 -10.10
N LEU A 42 -8.57 10.83 -10.38
CA LEU A 42 -9.13 9.89 -9.42
C LEU A 42 -8.21 9.71 -8.19
N LEU A 43 -6.90 9.53 -8.39
CA LEU A 43 -5.96 9.44 -7.27
C LEU A 43 -5.95 10.70 -6.42
N LYS A 44 -6.00 11.87 -7.05
CA LYS A 44 -6.08 13.15 -6.35
C LYS A 44 -7.32 13.17 -5.45
N HIS A 45 -8.49 12.83 -5.98
CA HIS A 45 -9.73 12.78 -5.21
C HIS A 45 -9.65 11.77 -4.04
N LEU A 46 -9.08 10.58 -4.28
CA LEU A 46 -8.89 9.58 -3.23
C LEU A 46 -8.00 10.10 -2.09
N LYS A 47 -6.91 10.82 -2.41
CA LYS A 47 -6.04 11.44 -1.40
C LYS A 47 -6.78 12.49 -0.59
N GLU A 48 -7.56 13.35 -1.25
CA GLU A 48 -8.33 14.42 -0.60
C GLU A 48 -9.32 13.85 0.43
N ILE A 49 -10.04 12.77 0.10
CA ILE A 49 -11.04 12.19 1.01
C ILE A 49 -10.44 11.25 2.08
N THR A 50 -9.15 10.93 2.00
CA THR A 50 -8.48 9.96 2.92
C THR A 50 -7.24 10.52 3.61
N LEU A 51 -6.16 10.75 2.87
CA LEU A 51 -4.85 11.15 3.40
C LEU A 51 -4.89 12.59 3.93
N ASP A 52 -5.52 13.48 3.17
CA ASP A 52 -5.61 14.90 3.51
C ASP A 52 -6.82 15.20 4.41
N ARG A 53 -7.68 14.20 4.64
CA ARG A 53 -8.86 14.32 5.48
C ARG A 53 -8.49 14.24 6.96
N CYS A 54 -8.85 15.28 7.70
CA CYS A 54 -8.82 15.30 9.16
C CYS A 54 -10.19 14.97 9.75
N LEU A 55 -10.19 14.19 10.83
CA LEU A 55 -11.37 13.96 11.66
C LEU A 55 -11.37 14.92 12.85
N GLY A 56 -12.56 15.30 13.32
CA GLY A 56 -12.70 16.16 14.48
C GLY A 56 -12.31 15.46 15.79
N PRO A 57 -12.03 16.19 16.87
CA PRO A 57 -11.58 15.63 18.15
C PRO A 57 -12.60 14.65 18.77
N GLU A 58 -13.88 14.85 18.50
CA GLU A 58 -14.99 14.01 19.00
C GLU A 58 -15.20 12.73 18.17
N SER A 59 -14.27 12.38 17.27
CA SER A 59 -14.42 11.22 16.40
C SER A 59 -14.14 9.93 17.15
N GLY A 60 -15.11 9.02 17.19
CA GLY A 60 -14.94 7.73 17.86
C GLY A 60 -14.00 6.76 17.12
N ASP A 61 -13.52 5.75 17.85
CA ASP A 61 -12.56 4.74 17.37
C ASP A 61 -12.96 4.03 16.08
N ALA A 62 -14.26 3.82 15.87
CA ALA A 62 -14.76 3.20 14.65
C ALA A 62 -14.49 4.07 13.41
N ALA A 63 -14.68 5.39 13.53
CA ALA A 63 -14.42 6.34 12.45
C ALA A 63 -12.92 6.45 12.17
N LEU A 64 -12.09 6.48 13.23
CA LEU A 64 -10.64 6.50 13.12
C LEU A 64 -10.11 5.25 12.39
N ARG A 65 -10.51 4.06 12.83
CA ARG A 65 -10.12 2.80 12.19
C ARG A 65 -10.60 2.69 10.75
N HIS A 66 -11.82 3.16 10.48
CA HIS A 66 -12.34 3.18 9.12
C HIS A 66 -11.50 4.06 8.21
N LEU A 67 -11.18 5.28 8.64
CA LEU A 67 -10.34 6.19 7.86
C LEU A 67 -8.94 5.62 7.67
N GLU A 68 -8.34 5.00 8.69
CA GLU A 68 -7.02 4.38 8.57
C GLU A 68 -7.01 3.22 7.57
N GLY A 69 -8.07 2.40 7.55
CA GLY A 69 -8.24 1.36 6.53
C GLY A 69 -8.30 1.94 5.11
N GLN A 70 -9.00 3.06 4.92
CA GLN A 70 -9.03 3.75 3.62
C GLN A 70 -7.66 4.31 3.24
N ARG A 71 -6.93 4.91 4.18
CA ARG A 71 -5.57 5.45 3.95
C ARG A 71 -4.60 4.34 3.55
N HIS A 72 -4.64 3.21 4.24
CA HIS A 72 -3.83 2.04 3.88
C HIS A 72 -4.09 1.59 2.44
N LEU A 73 -5.36 1.50 2.02
CA LEU A 73 -5.71 1.14 0.66
C LEU A 73 -5.16 2.13 -0.38
N VAL A 74 -5.31 3.45 -0.14
CA VAL A 74 -4.80 4.48 -1.06
C VAL A 74 -3.28 4.45 -1.15
N LEU A 75 -2.59 4.29 -0.02
CA LEU A 75 -1.13 4.13 0.02
C LEU A 75 -0.66 2.86 -0.71
N HIS A 76 -1.41 1.77 -0.60
CA HIS A 76 -1.11 0.54 -1.32
C HIS A 76 -1.20 0.73 -2.84
N LEU A 77 -2.23 1.42 -3.34
CA LEU A 77 -2.37 1.75 -4.77
C LEU A 77 -1.22 2.63 -5.26
N LEU A 78 -0.84 3.66 -4.48
CA LEU A 78 0.31 4.52 -4.79
C LEU A 78 1.61 3.71 -4.85
N SER A 79 1.81 2.77 -3.93
CA SER A 79 2.97 1.87 -3.91
C SER A 79 3.01 0.96 -5.13
N LEU A 80 1.87 0.36 -5.51
CA LEU A 80 1.77 -0.43 -6.74
C LEU A 80 2.13 0.38 -7.99
N ALA A 81 1.58 1.59 -8.11
CA ALA A 81 1.86 2.47 -9.24
C ALA A 81 3.33 2.92 -9.28
N ALA A 82 3.93 3.21 -8.13
CA ALA A 82 5.36 3.56 -8.03
C ALA A 82 6.25 2.37 -8.44
N ARG A 83 6.00 1.18 -7.91
CA ARG A 83 6.72 -0.05 -8.28
C ARG A 83 6.61 -0.36 -9.77
N GLY A 84 5.41 -0.20 -10.33
CA GLY A 84 5.15 -0.47 -11.74
C GLY A 84 5.88 0.46 -12.70
N ARG A 85 6.28 1.65 -12.26
CA ARG A 85 7.10 2.61 -13.04
C ARG A 85 8.60 2.34 -12.99
N ILE A 86 9.09 1.68 -11.92
CA ILE A 86 10.52 1.35 -11.78
C ILE A 86 10.85 0.08 -12.57
N GLY A 87 9.92 -0.87 -12.65
CA GLY A 87 10.09 -2.14 -13.37
C GLY A 87 9.48 -2.18 -14.79
N SER A 88 9.15 -1.02 -15.38
CA SER A 88 8.66 -0.89 -16.75
C SER A 88 9.76 -0.47 -17.72
#